data_AF-A0A3D4N5H5-F1
#
_entry.id   AF-A0A3D4N5H5-F1
#
_cell.length_a   1.000
_cell.length_b   1.000
_cell.length_c   1.000
_cell.angle_alpha   90.00
_cell.angle_beta   90.00
_cell.angle_gamma   90.00
#
_symmetry.space_group_name_H-M   'P 1'
#
loop_
_entity.id
_entity.type
_entity.pdbx_description
1 polymer ?
#
loop_
_entity_poly.entity_id
_entity_poly.type
_entity_poly.pdbx_seq_one_letter_code
_entity_poly.pdbx_strand_id
1 'polypeptide(L)'
;MRHKNTVLVTCFLLCTGLTLLFAAPIAEDTYGKIQSMDLASQSMDTIMQEYDKLYSQVTKIAQNALEDMQKARNEGNHQAYRDAYGRYSSLSRFVLNQEDTDRLLQRILQEPETERTKYALWLYGKSNYYRPTLSIDFSLSGDGYRYSYTQRLQQEPGTDIVLPDASRVRIDRNRAGILAGWGLQPETVDYEPGQTIAMPLTNQTLYAVWKSAVQFSDAIGNIESVHDQVSTGDEITVPAVTPPDQSYRFVGWYDRSTRTLLDDETTYTVSGKGAVFEGLWKNLTFDAFNTIYYGFDRLPVKTQIGMGFSISNQGNVPLSGLKATLATDSPHVSILQDTLDVRDMPAGMHRTNNSRYATNTQSTISGEANTFRFVIDAETPGGTKIPFVVTITDSDGESWASQVVFTVK
;
A
#
# COMPACT_ATOMS: atom_id res chain seq x y z
N MET A 1 75.02 52.09 -19.07
CA MET A 1 74.14 53.25 -19.34
C MET A 1 72.96 53.20 -18.36
N ARG A 2 72.51 54.35 -17.83
CA ARG A 2 71.19 54.70 -17.20
C ARG A 2 70.53 53.66 -16.25
N HIS A 3 70.34 53.91 -14.94
CA HIS A 3 69.25 54.74 -14.34
C HIS A 3 67.84 54.36 -14.88
N LYS A 4 66.75 54.14 -14.12
CA LYS A 4 66.33 54.32 -12.70
C LYS A 4 65.13 53.35 -12.47
N ASN A 5 64.39 53.21 -11.34
CA ASN A 5 64.26 53.95 -10.08
C ASN A 5 63.76 53.01 -8.93
N THR A 6 63.74 53.49 -7.68
CA THR A 6 63.07 52.87 -6.50
C THR A 6 61.54 53.06 -6.52
N VAL A 7 60.74 52.08 -6.05
CA VAL A 7 59.51 52.32 -5.26
C VAL A 7 59.34 51.20 -4.22
N LEU A 8 59.13 51.61 -2.97
CA LEU A 8 58.75 50.74 -1.85
C LEU A 8 57.22 50.82 -1.72
N VAL A 9 56.49 49.70 -1.80
CA VAL A 9 55.04 49.68 -1.52
C VAL A 9 54.76 48.75 -0.36
N THR A 10 54.81 49.32 0.83
CA THR A 10 54.18 48.77 2.04
C THR A 10 52.66 48.78 1.83
N CYS A 11 52.00 47.62 1.85
CA CYS A 11 50.54 47.57 1.81
C CYS A 11 49.97 46.48 2.73
N PHE A 12 49.41 46.93 3.86
CA PHE A 12 48.32 46.32 4.63
C PHE A 12 48.36 44.81 4.89
N LEU A 13 49.21 44.44 5.85
CA LEU A 13 49.00 43.28 6.70
C LEU A 13 48.01 43.67 7.82
N LEU A 14 46.70 43.73 7.52
CA LEU A 14 45.66 44.09 8.50
C LEU A 14 44.26 43.56 8.14
N CYS A 15 43.52 43.13 9.16
CA CYS A 15 42.06 42.93 9.18
C CYS A 15 41.42 41.72 8.45
N THR A 16 41.78 40.50 8.86
CA THR A 16 40.80 39.38 8.93
C THR A 16 40.76 38.68 10.29
N GLY A 17 41.28 39.32 11.36
CA GLY A 17 41.23 38.79 12.73
C GLY A 17 40.15 39.39 13.64
N LEU A 18 39.51 40.48 13.21
CA LEU A 18 38.66 41.33 14.08
C LEU A 18 37.16 40.96 14.10
N THR A 19 36.72 40.06 13.22
CA THR A 19 35.33 39.53 13.23
C THR A 19 35.14 38.36 14.21
N LEU A 20 36.23 37.76 14.69
CA LEU A 20 36.21 36.51 15.47
C LEU A 20 35.84 36.69 16.95
N LEU A 21 36.13 37.85 17.54
CA LEU A 21 35.97 38.10 18.98
C LEU A 21 34.53 38.40 19.43
N PHE A 22 33.64 38.79 18.52
CA PHE A 22 32.29 39.24 18.87
C PHE A 22 31.20 38.17 18.76
N ALA A 23 31.41 37.11 17.97
CA ALA A 23 30.33 36.14 17.69
C ALA A 23 29.97 35.26 18.90
N ALA A 24 30.97 34.75 19.64
CA ALA A 24 30.73 33.88 20.79
C ALA A 24 30.06 34.59 21.98
N PRO A 25 30.46 35.82 22.38
CA PRO A 25 29.74 36.58 23.41
C PRO A 25 28.27 36.87 23.04
N ILE A 26 27.97 37.12 21.77
CA ILE A 26 26.59 37.36 21.30
C ILE A 26 25.73 36.09 21.41
N ALA A 27 26.31 34.91 21.17
CA ALA A 27 25.63 33.63 21.39
C ALA A 27 25.42 33.32 22.88
N GLU A 28 26.39 33.64 23.74
CA GLU A 28 26.24 33.52 25.20
C GLU A 28 25.16 34.47 25.75
N ASP A 29 25.11 35.72 25.30
CA ASP A 29 24.07 36.68 25.67
C ASP A 29 22.68 36.24 25.21
N THR A 30 22.55 35.79 23.95
CA THR A 30 21.28 35.28 23.41
C THR A 30 20.82 34.02 24.16
N TYR A 31 21.75 33.11 24.50
CA TYR A 31 21.45 31.91 25.31
C TYR A 31 21.06 32.27 26.75
N GLY A 32 21.76 33.21 27.39
CA GLY A 32 21.43 33.71 28.73
C GLY A 32 20.03 34.35 28.76
N LYS A 33 19.69 35.16 27.74
CA LYS A 33 18.34 35.71 27.55
C LYS A 33 17.29 34.60 27.48
N ILE A 34 17.50 33.57 26.65
CA ILE A 34 16.59 32.43 26.51
C ILE A 34 16.41 31.69 27.84
N GLN A 35 17.50 31.39 28.55
CA GLN A 35 17.45 30.70 29.85
C GLN A 35 16.71 31.52 30.93
N SER A 36 16.83 32.85 30.90
CA SER A 36 16.07 33.76 31.76
C SER A 36 14.62 34.04 31.30
N MET A 37 14.21 33.51 30.14
CA MET A 37 12.92 33.81 29.54
C MET A 37 11.78 33.12 30.30
N ASP A 38 10.80 33.91 30.72
CA ASP A 38 9.50 33.38 31.10
C ASP A 38 8.69 33.02 29.85
N LEU A 39 8.68 31.73 29.51
CA LEU A 39 7.95 31.22 28.36
C LEU A 39 6.43 31.39 28.49
N ALA A 40 5.88 31.58 29.70
CA ALA A 40 4.43 31.74 29.90
C ALA A 40 3.94 33.14 29.48
N SER A 41 4.75 34.18 29.64
CA SER A 41 4.41 35.56 29.25
C SER A 41 4.79 35.94 27.80
N GLN A 42 5.49 35.07 27.08
CA GLN A 42 5.87 35.29 25.67
C GLN A 42 4.98 34.52 24.70
N SER A 43 4.79 35.06 23.49
CA SER A 43 4.16 34.33 22.38
C SER A 43 5.12 33.27 21.82
N MET A 44 4.59 32.16 21.30
CA MET A 44 5.43 31.09 20.78
C MET A 44 6.29 31.54 19.59
N ASP A 45 5.77 32.39 18.68
CA ASP A 45 6.58 32.97 17.60
C ASP A 45 7.79 33.80 18.14
N THR A 46 7.65 34.50 19.27
CA THR A 46 8.75 35.27 19.90
C THR A 46 9.80 34.32 20.49
N ILE A 47 9.37 33.26 21.16
CA ILE A 47 10.24 32.21 21.70
C ILE A 47 11.04 31.58 20.55
N MET A 48 10.36 31.18 19.47
CA MET A 48 10.98 30.60 18.27
C MET A 48 12.03 31.52 17.66
N GLN A 49 11.72 32.82 17.51
CA GLN A 49 12.65 33.80 16.92
C GLN A 49 13.97 33.93 17.70
N GLU A 50 13.94 33.93 19.03
CA GLU A 50 15.19 34.01 19.83
C GLU A 50 15.99 32.71 19.73
N TYR A 51 15.33 31.54 19.75
CA TYR A 51 16.00 30.26 19.50
C TYR A 51 16.59 30.18 18.08
N ASP A 52 15.85 30.57 17.04
CA ASP A 52 16.34 30.59 15.65
C ASP A 52 17.53 31.54 15.47
N LYS A 53 17.51 32.69 16.16
CA LYS A 53 18.64 33.62 16.24
C LYS A 53 19.86 32.98 16.92
N LEU A 54 19.68 32.27 18.03
CA LEU A 54 20.76 31.51 18.67
C LEU A 54 21.32 30.43 17.73
N TYR A 55 20.46 29.62 17.10
CA TYR A 55 20.88 28.58 16.15
C TYR A 55 21.68 29.16 14.97
N SER A 56 21.27 30.31 14.42
CA SER A 56 22.00 31.02 13.37
C SER A 56 23.40 31.47 13.83
N GLN A 57 23.49 32.05 15.02
CA GLN A 57 24.78 32.46 15.62
C GLN A 57 25.70 31.25 15.86
N VAL A 58 25.17 30.17 16.47
CA VAL A 58 25.91 28.93 16.76
C VAL A 58 26.39 28.27 15.47
N THR A 59 25.56 28.20 14.43
CA THR A 59 25.93 27.66 13.11
C THR A 59 27.09 28.44 12.50
N LYS A 60 27.05 29.78 12.59
CA LYS A 60 28.14 30.64 12.11
C LYS A 60 29.44 30.45 12.89
N ILE A 61 29.38 30.28 14.21
CA ILE A 61 30.56 29.98 15.03
C ILE A 61 31.12 28.59 14.69
N ALA A 62 30.24 27.59 14.48
CA ALA A 62 30.62 26.24 14.09
C ALA A 62 31.36 26.22 12.74
N GLN A 63 30.82 26.90 11.73
CA GLN A 63 31.45 27.03 10.41
C GLN A 63 32.82 27.71 10.51
N ASN A 64 32.92 28.86 11.18
CA ASN A 64 34.20 29.56 11.36
C ASN A 64 35.23 28.67 12.07
N ALA A 65 34.82 27.91 13.09
CA ALA A 65 35.72 26.99 13.80
C ALA A 65 36.19 25.81 12.94
N LEU A 66 35.35 25.31 12.01
CA LEU A 66 35.72 24.31 11.02
C LEU A 66 36.73 24.85 10.01
N GLU A 67 36.51 26.08 9.51
CA GLU A 67 37.43 26.78 8.61
C GLU A 67 38.79 27.05 9.31
N ASP A 68 38.77 27.51 10.57
CA ASP A 68 39.96 27.70 11.40
C ASP A 68 40.74 26.37 11.61
N MET A 69 40.03 25.27 11.91
CA MET A 69 40.65 23.94 12.04
C MET A 69 41.30 23.49 10.73
N GLN A 70 40.64 23.70 9.58
CA GLN A 70 41.18 23.36 8.27
C GLN A 70 42.44 24.20 7.95
N LYS A 71 42.39 25.51 8.21
CA LYS A 71 43.54 26.40 8.05
C LYS A 71 44.71 25.99 8.93
N ALA A 72 44.47 25.79 10.23
CA ALA A 72 45.50 25.39 11.18
C ALA A 72 46.14 24.03 10.82
N ARG A 73 45.36 23.09 10.26
CA ARG A 73 45.87 21.82 9.73
C ARG A 73 46.79 22.01 8.53
N ASN A 74 46.44 22.90 7.59
CA ASN A 74 47.27 23.22 6.43
C ASN A 74 48.58 23.92 6.81
N GLU A 75 48.55 24.75 7.87
CA GLU A 75 49.71 25.49 8.41
C GLU A 75 50.55 24.66 9.40
N GLY A 76 50.14 23.44 9.75
CA GLY A 76 50.81 22.61 10.77
C GLY A 76 50.70 23.16 12.21
N ASN A 77 49.82 24.13 12.45
CA ASN A 77 49.67 24.83 13.72
C ASN A 77 48.77 24.04 14.68
N HIS A 78 49.38 23.16 15.45
CA HIS A 78 48.70 22.28 16.40
C HIS A 78 47.96 23.04 17.53
N GLN A 79 48.44 24.22 17.93
CA GLN A 79 47.79 25.02 18.97
C GLN A 79 46.52 25.68 18.43
N ALA A 80 46.60 26.37 17.29
CA ALA A 80 45.44 26.98 16.65
C ALA A 80 44.34 25.95 16.33
N TYR A 81 44.73 24.73 15.93
CA TYR A 81 43.79 23.62 15.74
C TYR A 81 43.06 23.24 17.04
N ARG A 82 43.80 23.09 18.16
CA ARG A 82 43.20 22.78 19.47
C ARG A 82 42.27 23.89 19.95
N ASP A 83 42.64 25.15 19.76
CA ASP A 83 41.83 26.30 20.15
C ASP A 83 40.52 26.38 19.33
N ALA A 84 40.59 26.11 18.03
CA ALA A 84 39.43 26.05 17.14
C ALA A 84 38.52 24.86 17.45
N TYR A 85 39.09 23.67 17.69
CA TYR A 85 38.35 22.50 18.15
C TYR A 85 37.68 22.73 19.52
N GLY A 86 38.38 23.41 20.44
CA GLY A 86 37.83 23.84 21.73
C GLY A 86 36.58 24.69 21.56
N ARG A 87 36.65 25.74 20.72
CA ARG A 87 35.46 26.55 20.35
C ARG A 87 34.32 25.70 19.80
N TYR A 88 34.59 24.84 18.81
CA TYR A 88 33.59 23.98 18.19
C TYR A 88 32.92 23.03 19.20
N SER A 89 33.71 22.32 20.01
CA SER A 89 33.20 21.34 20.98
C SER A 89 32.31 21.96 22.06
N SER A 90 32.60 23.20 22.47
CA SER A 90 31.81 23.95 23.46
C SER A 90 30.43 24.39 22.96
N LEU A 91 30.18 24.35 21.64
CA LEU A 91 28.88 24.74 21.07
C LEU A 91 27.74 23.78 21.44
N SER A 92 28.07 22.56 21.85
CA SER A 92 27.11 21.57 22.36
C SER A 92 26.23 22.09 23.50
N ARG A 93 26.72 23.04 24.32
CA ARG A 93 25.95 23.67 25.41
C ARG A 93 24.78 24.56 24.94
N PHE A 94 24.74 24.94 23.66
CA PHE A 94 23.70 25.79 23.10
C PHE A 94 22.59 25.00 22.38
N VAL A 95 22.73 23.66 22.30
CA VAL A 95 21.72 22.79 21.71
C VAL A 95 20.62 22.53 22.75
N LEU A 96 19.37 22.53 22.32
CA LEU A 96 18.23 22.10 23.15
C LEU A 96 18.51 20.73 23.78
N ASN A 97 18.61 20.71 25.11
CA ASN A 97 18.62 19.48 25.89
C ASN A 97 17.18 18.94 26.06
N GLN A 98 17.03 17.81 26.74
CA GLN A 98 15.73 17.19 26.95
C GLN A 98 14.78 18.03 27.81
N GLU A 99 15.27 18.67 28.89
CA GLU A 99 14.46 19.48 29.81
C GLU A 99 13.90 20.73 29.13
N ASP A 100 14.74 21.46 28.38
CA ASP A 100 14.31 22.61 27.58
C ASP A 100 13.31 22.18 26.49
N THR A 101 13.52 21.00 25.89
CA THR A 101 12.60 20.43 24.89
C THR A 101 11.23 20.12 25.49
N ASP A 102 11.19 19.44 26.63
CA ASP A 102 9.95 19.06 27.31
C ASP A 102 9.20 20.31 27.81
N ARG A 103 9.91 21.32 28.31
CA ARG A 103 9.35 22.63 28.71
C ARG A 103 8.75 23.39 27.51
N LEU A 104 9.43 23.40 26.36
CA LEU A 104 8.90 23.99 25.12
C LEU A 104 7.68 23.22 24.62
N LEU A 105 7.70 21.88 24.64
CA LEU A 105 6.56 21.07 24.24
C LEU A 105 5.33 21.34 25.13
N GLN A 106 5.50 21.41 26.45
CA GLN A 106 4.41 21.78 27.36
C GLN A 106 3.83 23.16 27.05
N ARG A 107 4.68 24.14 26.71
CA ARG A 107 4.24 25.48 26.32
C ARG A 107 3.50 25.48 24.96
N ILE A 108 3.94 24.67 24.00
CA ILE A 108 3.27 24.47 22.71
C ILE A 108 1.87 23.87 22.89
N LEU A 109 1.72 22.88 23.79
CA LEU A 109 0.42 22.24 24.05
C LEU A 109 -0.62 23.19 24.69
N GLN A 110 -0.20 24.35 25.20
CA GLN A 110 -1.08 25.41 25.72
C GLN A 110 -1.57 26.38 24.63
N GLU A 111 -0.98 26.36 23.44
CA GLU A 111 -1.41 27.20 22.30
C GLU A 111 -2.77 26.72 21.73
N PRO A 112 -3.47 27.56 20.93
CA PRO A 112 -4.65 27.14 20.18
C PRO A 112 -4.35 25.97 19.24
N GLU A 113 -5.29 25.04 19.10
CA GLU A 113 -5.11 23.79 18.33
C GLU A 113 -4.63 23.99 16.90
N THR A 114 -5.09 25.07 16.25
CA THR A 114 -4.69 25.45 14.89
C THR A 114 -3.20 25.76 14.74
N GLU A 115 -2.53 26.19 15.81
CA GLU A 115 -1.12 26.58 15.79
C GLU A 115 -0.18 25.50 16.38
N ARG A 116 -0.69 24.58 17.20
CA ARG A 116 0.14 23.58 17.91
C ARG A 116 1.03 22.78 16.96
N THR A 117 0.48 22.33 15.82
CA THR A 117 1.20 21.54 14.82
C THR A 117 2.36 22.32 14.18
N LYS A 118 2.14 23.60 13.83
CA LYS A 118 3.19 24.50 13.30
C LYS A 118 4.36 24.62 14.29
N TYR A 119 4.07 24.83 15.57
CA TYR A 119 5.10 24.98 16.60
C TYR A 119 5.79 23.67 16.97
N ALA A 120 5.05 22.56 16.99
CA ALA A 120 5.59 21.22 17.17
C ALA A 120 6.55 20.84 16.02
N LEU A 121 6.19 21.13 14.77
CA LEU A 121 7.04 20.88 13.61
C LEU A 121 8.36 21.68 13.69
N TRP A 122 8.30 22.94 14.14
CA TRP A 122 9.50 23.69 14.45
C TRP A 122 10.35 23.00 15.53
N LEU A 123 9.77 22.61 16.66
CA LEU A 123 10.51 21.94 17.74
C LEU A 123 11.13 20.61 17.26
N TYR A 124 10.46 19.89 16.37
CA TYR A 124 10.94 18.64 15.77
C TYR A 124 12.21 18.88 14.94
N GLY A 125 12.24 19.97 14.15
CA GLY A 125 13.42 20.37 13.39
C GLY A 125 14.58 20.94 14.22
N LYS A 126 14.34 21.36 15.47
CA LYS A 126 15.36 21.99 16.35
C LYS A 126 15.90 21.09 17.45
N SER A 127 15.08 20.22 18.01
CA SER A 127 15.46 19.30 19.07
C SER A 127 15.65 17.89 18.53
N ASN A 128 16.71 17.22 18.98
CA ASN A 128 16.89 15.77 18.76
C ASN A 128 16.09 14.92 19.76
N TYR A 129 15.58 15.52 20.83
CA TYR A 129 14.83 14.85 21.89
C TYR A 129 13.32 14.79 21.59
N TYR A 130 12.79 15.73 20.81
CA TYR A 130 11.37 15.72 20.43
C TYR A 130 11.11 14.82 19.23
N ARG A 131 10.77 13.55 19.51
CA ARG A 131 10.40 12.54 18.52
C ARG A 131 9.10 11.85 18.93
N PRO A 132 7.92 12.46 18.64
CA PRO A 132 6.64 11.87 19.02
C PRO A 132 6.47 10.50 18.38
N THR A 133 5.83 9.60 19.12
CA THR A 133 5.60 8.21 18.74
C THR A 133 4.11 7.91 18.72
N LEU A 134 3.63 7.33 17.63
CA LEU A 134 2.33 6.66 17.59
C LEU A 134 2.55 5.15 17.69
N SER A 135 2.03 4.52 18.73
CA SER A 135 2.04 3.06 18.89
C SER A 135 0.64 2.52 18.58
N ILE A 136 0.54 1.61 17.62
CA ILE A 136 -0.72 0.98 17.22
C ILE A 136 -0.68 -0.46 17.76
N ASP A 137 -1.43 -0.74 18.83
CA ASP A 137 -1.42 -2.01 19.54
C ASP A 137 -2.64 -2.88 19.20
N PHE A 138 -2.35 -4.05 18.62
CA PHE A 138 -3.32 -5.06 18.20
C PHE A 138 -3.39 -6.21 19.23
N SER A 139 -2.71 -6.08 20.36
CA SER A 139 -2.55 -7.17 21.32
C SER A 139 -3.88 -7.62 21.92
N LEU A 140 -4.15 -8.92 21.87
CA LEU A 140 -5.35 -9.56 22.39
C LEU A 140 -4.96 -10.86 23.08
N SER A 141 -5.46 -11.06 24.30
CA SER A 141 -5.25 -12.29 25.08
C SER A 141 -6.55 -12.81 25.66
N GLY A 142 -6.66 -14.13 25.75
CA GLY A 142 -7.74 -14.84 26.42
C GLY A 142 -7.33 -16.27 26.72
N ASP A 143 -8.29 -17.10 27.14
CA ASP A 143 -7.99 -18.48 27.54
C ASP A 143 -7.37 -19.29 26.39
N GLY A 144 -6.13 -19.73 26.61
CA GLY A 144 -5.37 -20.51 25.63
C GLY A 144 -4.84 -19.73 24.43
N TYR A 145 -4.85 -18.39 24.41
CA TYR A 145 -4.21 -17.62 23.34
C TYR A 145 -3.68 -16.24 23.76
N ARG A 146 -2.64 -15.80 23.05
CA ARG A 146 -2.11 -14.44 23.11
C ARG A 146 -1.59 -14.04 21.73
N TYR A 147 -2.27 -13.08 21.11
CA TYR A 147 -1.75 -12.33 19.98
C TYR A 147 -1.12 -11.05 20.54
N SER A 148 0.09 -10.74 20.12
CA SER A 148 0.70 -9.43 20.40
C SER A 148 1.39 -8.92 19.15
N TYR A 149 0.90 -7.82 18.62
CA TYR A 149 1.51 -7.10 17.52
C TYR A 149 1.33 -5.62 17.79
N THR A 150 2.44 -4.88 17.80
CA THR A 150 2.44 -3.44 18.05
C THR A 150 3.29 -2.79 16.98
N GLN A 151 2.68 -1.91 16.17
CA GLN A 151 3.38 -1.14 15.17
C GLN A 151 3.75 0.22 15.78
N ARG A 152 5.05 0.55 15.78
CA ARG A 152 5.55 1.85 16.24
C ARG A 152 5.86 2.75 15.04
N LEU A 153 5.24 3.91 14.98
CA LEU A 153 5.47 4.95 14.00
C LEU A 153 6.12 6.16 14.65
N GLN A 154 7.06 6.77 13.93
CA GLN A 154 7.76 8.00 14.32
C GLN A 154 7.94 8.83 13.06
N GLN A 155 7.22 9.93 12.97
CA GLN A 155 7.22 10.87 11.83
C GLN A 155 7.19 12.31 12.36
N GLU A 156 7.17 13.27 11.44
CA GLU A 156 6.91 14.67 11.77
C GLU A 156 5.50 14.84 12.37
N PRO A 157 5.31 15.69 13.39
CA PRO A 157 4.00 15.93 13.97
C PRO A 157 3.04 16.53 12.92
N GLY A 158 1.82 16.02 12.87
CA GLY A 158 0.79 16.45 11.93
C GLY A 158 0.78 15.76 10.56
N THR A 159 1.71 14.84 10.25
CA THR A 159 1.67 14.09 8.98
C THR A 159 0.48 13.12 8.92
N ASP A 160 -0.09 12.92 7.74
CA ASP A 160 -1.20 11.99 7.54
C ASP A 160 -0.77 10.53 7.74
N ILE A 161 -1.44 9.83 8.65
CA ILE A 161 -1.27 8.42 8.95
C ILE A 161 -2.59 7.68 8.65
N VAL A 162 -2.56 6.78 7.66
CA VAL A 162 -3.68 5.87 7.39
C VAL A 162 -3.65 4.73 8.42
N LEU A 163 -4.68 4.65 9.26
CA LEU A 163 -4.79 3.60 10.26
C LEU A 163 -5.03 2.23 9.60
N PRO A 164 -4.58 1.12 10.20
CA PRO A 164 -4.80 -0.20 9.65
C PRO A 164 -6.29 -0.59 9.64
N ASP A 165 -6.72 -1.16 8.53
CA ASP A 165 -8.04 -1.73 8.32
C ASP A 165 -8.10 -3.24 8.69
N ALA A 166 -9.30 -3.83 8.67
CA ALA A 166 -9.51 -5.22 9.04
C ALA A 166 -8.83 -6.26 8.11
N SER A 167 -8.52 -5.91 6.86
CA SER A 167 -7.88 -6.81 5.88
C SER A 167 -6.40 -7.05 6.19
N ARG A 168 -5.74 -6.09 6.84
CA ARG A 168 -4.33 -6.15 7.21
C ARG A 168 -4.06 -7.03 8.45
N VAL A 169 -5.11 -7.43 9.16
CA VAL A 169 -5.00 -8.08 10.48
C VAL A 169 -5.38 -9.56 10.42
N ARG A 170 -4.36 -10.42 10.50
CA ARG A 170 -4.54 -11.89 10.55
C ARG A 170 -4.75 -12.35 11.99
N ILE A 171 -5.99 -12.31 12.46
CA ILE A 171 -6.42 -12.83 13.77
C ILE A 171 -7.58 -13.82 13.58
N ASP A 172 -7.64 -14.82 14.45
CA ASP A 172 -8.75 -15.78 14.57
C ASP A 172 -10.06 -15.04 14.94
N ARG A 173 -10.99 -14.95 13.98
CA ARG A 173 -12.23 -14.18 14.12
C ARG A 173 -13.17 -14.80 15.17
N ASN A 174 -13.17 -16.13 15.33
CA ASN A 174 -13.94 -16.79 16.39
C ASN A 174 -13.48 -16.36 17.80
N ARG A 175 -12.22 -15.91 17.96
CA ARG A 175 -11.68 -15.45 19.25
C ARG A 175 -11.77 -13.94 19.46
N ALA A 176 -11.50 -13.18 18.41
CA ALA A 176 -11.41 -11.72 18.48
C ALA A 176 -12.69 -10.99 18.07
N GLY A 177 -13.42 -11.53 17.08
CA GLY A 177 -14.44 -10.81 16.34
C GLY A 177 -13.85 -9.94 15.22
N ILE A 178 -14.55 -8.86 14.88
CA ILE A 178 -14.20 -7.92 13.82
C ILE A 178 -13.59 -6.66 14.44
N LEU A 179 -12.64 -6.02 13.73
CA LEU A 179 -12.06 -4.75 14.14
C LEU A 179 -13.14 -3.67 14.04
N ALA A 180 -13.59 -3.15 15.18
CA ALA A 180 -14.56 -2.06 15.25
C ALA A 180 -13.89 -0.71 14.96
N GLY A 181 -12.61 -0.56 15.33
CA GLY A 181 -11.83 0.65 15.14
C GLY A 181 -10.65 0.73 16.09
N TRP A 182 -10.22 1.95 16.37
CA TRP A 182 -9.04 2.30 17.16
C TRP A 182 -9.41 3.23 18.30
N GLY A 183 -8.92 2.95 19.50
CA GLY A 183 -9.21 3.72 20.71
C GLY A 183 -7.98 4.29 21.40
N LEU A 184 -8.08 5.51 21.93
CA LEU A 184 -7.14 6.09 22.90
C LEU A 184 -7.15 5.33 24.24
N GLN A 185 -8.29 4.74 24.57
CA GLN A 185 -8.46 3.76 25.64
C GLN A 185 -8.90 2.42 25.06
N PRO A 186 -8.64 1.29 25.76
CA PRO A 186 -9.25 0.01 25.43
C PRO A 186 -10.78 0.13 25.37
N GLU A 187 -11.40 -0.69 24.51
CA GLU A 187 -12.86 -0.85 24.36
C GLU A 187 -13.64 0.37 23.82
N THR A 188 -13.05 1.57 23.73
CA THR A 188 -13.69 2.78 23.17
C THR A 188 -13.22 3.06 21.75
N VAL A 189 -14.13 3.17 20.77
CA VAL A 189 -13.77 3.53 19.39
C VAL A 189 -13.69 5.06 19.25
N ASP A 190 -12.48 5.58 18.98
CA ASP A 190 -12.24 6.99 18.64
C ASP A 190 -12.03 7.20 17.13
N TYR A 191 -11.53 6.19 16.42
CA TYR A 191 -11.26 6.24 14.98
C TYR A 191 -11.71 4.96 14.26
N GLU A 192 -12.18 5.09 13.03
CA GLU A 192 -12.63 3.99 12.19
C GLU A 192 -11.44 3.17 11.60
N PRO A 193 -11.65 1.88 11.26
CA PRO A 193 -10.66 1.11 10.51
C PRO A 193 -10.35 1.78 9.16
N GLY A 194 -9.07 1.95 8.82
CA GLY A 194 -8.68 2.64 7.58
C GLY A 194 -8.71 4.17 7.63
N GLN A 195 -9.18 4.79 8.73
CA GLN A 195 -9.26 6.24 8.84
C GLN A 195 -7.87 6.90 8.75
N THR A 196 -7.79 8.06 8.08
CA THR A 196 -6.59 8.89 8.09
C THR A 196 -6.63 9.84 9.30
N ILE A 197 -5.56 9.85 10.09
CA ILE A 197 -5.37 10.73 11.25
C ILE A 197 -4.06 11.51 11.14
N ALA A 198 -3.96 12.65 11.79
CA ALA A 198 -2.70 13.39 11.91
C ALA A 198 -1.76 12.72 12.95
N MET A 199 -0.46 12.64 12.64
CA MET A 199 0.56 12.17 13.58
C MET A 199 0.54 13.00 14.87
N PRO A 200 0.40 12.38 16.05
CA PRO A 200 0.18 13.08 17.31
C PRO A 200 1.37 13.93 17.74
N LEU A 201 1.09 14.97 18.52
CA LEU A 201 2.10 15.90 19.06
C LEU A 201 2.86 15.32 20.26
N THR A 202 2.34 14.27 20.88
CA THR A 202 2.93 13.58 22.04
C THR A 202 2.98 12.08 21.76
N ASN A 203 3.63 11.32 22.65
CA ASN A 203 3.59 9.86 22.56
C ASN A 203 2.16 9.38 22.85
N GLN A 204 1.59 8.64 21.90
CA GLN A 204 0.22 8.14 21.94
C GLN A 204 0.20 6.66 21.62
N THR A 205 -0.69 5.92 22.30
CA THR A 205 -1.02 4.54 21.96
C THR A 205 -2.47 4.50 21.49
N LEU A 206 -2.72 3.78 20.39
CA LEU A 206 -4.04 3.39 19.93
C LEU A 206 -4.19 1.89 20.13
N TYR A 207 -5.29 1.48 20.76
CA TYR A 207 -5.65 0.09 21.00
C TYR A 207 -6.66 -0.37 19.96
N ALA A 208 -6.47 -1.56 19.40
CA ALA A 208 -7.46 -2.18 18.53
C ALA A 208 -8.72 -2.52 19.34
N VAL A 209 -9.86 -1.97 18.93
CA VAL A 209 -11.16 -2.24 19.54
C VAL A 209 -11.88 -3.28 18.70
N TRP A 210 -12.36 -4.33 19.36
CA TRP A 210 -12.96 -5.49 18.74
C TRP A 210 -14.45 -5.58 19.10
N LYS A 211 -15.29 -5.90 18.11
CA LYS A 211 -16.72 -6.18 18.33
C LYS A 211 -17.06 -7.61 17.90
N SER A 212 -17.98 -8.24 18.63
CA SER A 212 -18.56 -9.51 18.18
C SER A 212 -19.47 -9.24 16.99
N ALA A 213 -19.14 -9.78 15.81
CA ALA A 213 -19.90 -9.55 14.59
C ALA A 213 -19.66 -10.62 13.53
N VAL A 214 -20.65 -10.85 12.65
CA VAL A 214 -20.48 -11.60 11.40
C VAL A 214 -20.57 -10.64 10.23
N GLN A 215 -19.59 -10.69 9.32
CA GLN A 215 -19.61 -9.91 8.07
C GLN A 215 -19.64 -10.82 6.85
N PHE A 216 -20.42 -10.43 5.85
CA PHE A 216 -20.42 -10.96 4.49
C PHE A 216 -20.05 -9.83 3.52
N SER A 217 -18.96 -9.99 2.77
CA SER A 217 -18.43 -9.01 1.82
C SER A 217 -18.23 -9.64 0.45
N ASP A 218 -18.89 -9.12 -0.58
CA ASP A 218 -18.74 -9.55 -1.97
C ASP A 218 -18.78 -8.36 -2.93
N ALA A 219 -17.62 -8.05 -3.51
CA ALA A 219 -17.48 -6.98 -4.49
C ALA A 219 -18.08 -7.30 -5.87
N ILE A 220 -18.30 -8.57 -6.21
CA ILE A 220 -18.87 -8.99 -7.51
C ILE A 220 -20.39 -8.98 -7.45
N GLY A 221 -20.98 -9.54 -6.39
CA GLY A 221 -22.42 -9.45 -6.11
C GLY A 221 -22.86 -8.10 -5.52
N ASN A 222 -21.92 -7.21 -5.18
CA ASN A 222 -22.15 -5.92 -4.53
C ASN A 222 -22.95 -6.06 -3.21
N ILE A 223 -22.47 -6.94 -2.32
CA ILE A 223 -23.05 -7.21 -1.00
C ILE A 223 -22.05 -6.82 0.08
N GLU A 224 -22.49 -5.98 1.01
CA GLU A 224 -21.85 -5.75 2.31
C GLU A 224 -22.93 -5.89 3.38
N SER A 225 -22.86 -6.94 4.19
CA SER A 225 -23.77 -7.18 5.31
C SER A 225 -22.96 -7.39 6.58
N VAL A 226 -23.33 -6.68 7.66
CA VAL A 226 -22.71 -6.80 8.97
C VAL A 226 -23.79 -7.03 10.03
N HIS A 227 -23.64 -8.11 10.77
CA HIS A 227 -24.49 -8.48 11.89
C HIS A 227 -23.69 -8.24 13.17
N ASP A 228 -24.02 -7.16 13.89
CA ASP A 228 -23.31 -6.73 15.10
C ASP A 228 -23.90 -7.29 16.39
N GLN A 229 -23.08 -7.35 17.44
CA GLN A 229 -23.44 -7.82 18.80
C GLN A 229 -23.88 -9.29 18.86
N VAL A 230 -23.36 -10.11 17.95
CA VAL A 230 -23.66 -11.55 17.91
C VAL A 230 -23.07 -12.31 19.10
N SER A 231 -23.76 -13.37 19.49
CA SER A 231 -23.37 -14.34 20.51
C SER A 231 -23.17 -15.73 19.90
N THR A 232 -22.36 -16.58 20.55
CA THR A 232 -22.19 -17.97 20.11
C THR A 232 -23.53 -18.72 20.15
N GLY A 233 -23.90 -19.35 19.04
CA GLY A 233 -25.17 -20.06 18.89
C GLY A 233 -26.29 -19.24 18.24
N ASP A 234 -26.10 -17.94 17.99
CA ASP A 234 -27.04 -17.14 17.19
C ASP A 234 -27.10 -17.68 15.75
N GLU A 235 -28.27 -17.62 15.11
CA GLU A 235 -28.43 -17.94 13.69
C GLU A 235 -28.51 -16.66 12.85
N ILE A 236 -27.61 -16.53 11.88
CA ILE A 236 -27.53 -15.40 10.96
C ILE A 236 -27.97 -15.86 9.57
N THR A 237 -28.89 -15.13 8.94
CA THR A 237 -29.27 -15.38 7.54
C THR A 237 -28.09 -15.13 6.61
N VAL A 238 -27.71 -16.12 5.81
CA VAL A 238 -26.67 -15.98 4.78
C VAL A 238 -27.24 -15.15 3.62
N PRO A 239 -26.55 -14.09 3.14
CA PRO A 239 -27.07 -13.28 2.04
C PRO A 239 -27.19 -14.09 0.75
N ALA A 240 -28.38 -14.03 0.14
CA ALA A 240 -28.62 -14.62 -1.17
C ALA A 240 -27.89 -13.81 -2.26
N VAL A 241 -27.19 -14.50 -3.15
CA VAL A 241 -26.32 -13.90 -4.17
C VAL A 241 -26.90 -14.14 -5.57
N THR A 242 -26.91 -13.11 -6.41
CA THR A 242 -27.36 -13.21 -7.81
C THR A 242 -26.16 -13.03 -8.74
N PRO A 243 -25.83 -14.01 -9.61
CA PRO A 243 -24.79 -13.85 -10.62
C PRO A 243 -25.02 -12.63 -11.52
N PRO A 244 -24.01 -11.75 -11.74
CA PRO A 244 -24.16 -10.58 -12.62
C PRO A 244 -24.59 -10.93 -14.05
N ASP A 245 -24.08 -12.05 -14.57
CA ASP A 245 -24.47 -12.61 -15.86
C ASP A 245 -24.13 -14.12 -15.94
N GLN A 246 -24.37 -14.74 -17.11
CA GLN A 246 -24.15 -16.17 -17.36
C GLN A 246 -22.68 -16.61 -17.37
N SER A 247 -21.70 -15.70 -17.29
CA SER A 247 -20.28 -16.04 -17.16
C SER A 247 -19.85 -16.30 -15.72
N TYR A 248 -20.64 -15.87 -14.72
CA TYR A 248 -20.35 -16.06 -13.30
C TYR A 248 -21.05 -17.28 -12.70
N ARG A 249 -20.37 -18.00 -11.80
CA ARG A 249 -20.97 -18.97 -10.86
C ARG A 249 -20.54 -18.61 -9.45
N PHE A 250 -21.51 -18.43 -8.56
CA PHE A 250 -21.24 -18.31 -7.14
C PHE A 250 -20.88 -19.68 -6.59
N VAL A 251 -19.77 -19.77 -5.85
CA VAL A 251 -19.28 -21.01 -5.24
C VAL A 251 -19.72 -21.12 -3.79
N GLY A 252 -19.89 -19.98 -3.11
CA GLY A 252 -20.22 -19.94 -1.69
C GLY A 252 -19.54 -18.78 -0.96
N TRP A 253 -19.90 -18.63 0.30
CA TRP A 253 -19.32 -17.68 1.24
C TRP A 253 -18.19 -18.35 2.02
N TYR A 254 -16.97 -17.81 1.95
CA TYR A 254 -15.78 -18.44 2.53
C TYR A 254 -15.11 -17.59 3.62
N ASP A 255 -14.91 -18.17 4.80
CA ASP A 255 -14.12 -17.57 5.87
C ASP A 255 -12.69 -18.13 5.86
N ARG A 256 -11.73 -17.29 5.46
CA ARG A 256 -10.30 -17.65 5.39
C ARG A 256 -9.67 -17.97 6.75
N SER A 257 -10.24 -17.48 7.85
CA SER A 257 -9.70 -17.66 9.20
C SER A 257 -10.02 -19.02 9.79
N THR A 258 -11.26 -19.50 9.58
CA THR A 258 -11.75 -20.82 10.02
C THR A 258 -11.59 -21.90 8.94
N ARG A 259 -11.50 -21.51 7.67
CA ARG A 259 -11.62 -22.35 6.47
C ARG A 259 -13.02 -22.94 6.24
N THR A 260 -14.05 -22.32 6.80
CA THR A 260 -15.45 -22.67 6.53
C THR A 260 -15.88 -22.12 5.18
N LEU A 261 -16.47 -22.97 4.34
CA LEU A 261 -17.24 -22.60 3.15
C LEU A 261 -18.72 -22.82 3.48
N LEU A 262 -19.58 -21.90 3.03
CA LEU A 262 -21.03 -22.07 3.00
C LEU A 262 -21.46 -22.00 1.52
N ASP A 263 -21.81 -23.13 0.90
CA ASP A 263 -22.10 -23.24 -0.53
C ASP A 263 -23.58 -23.46 -0.86
N ASP A 264 -24.36 -24.09 0.04
CA ASP A 264 -25.82 -24.22 -0.08
C ASP A 264 -26.63 -23.70 1.13
N GLU A 265 -25.96 -23.30 2.21
CA GLU A 265 -26.62 -22.92 3.46
C GLU A 265 -27.28 -21.54 3.41
N THR A 266 -28.51 -21.47 3.92
CA THR A 266 -29.28 -20.23 4.07
C THR A 266 -29.11 -19.57 5.44
N THR A 267 -28.48 -20.25 6.40
CA THR A 267 -28.17 -19.74 7.73
C THR A 267 -26.77 -20.16 8.17
N TYR A 268 -26.16 -19.34 9.02
CA TYR A 268 -24.88 -19.60 9.67
C TYR A 268 -25.05 -19.50 11.19
N THR A 269 -24.71 -20.56 11.92
CA THR A 269 -24.67 -20.53 13.39
C THR A 269 -23.34 -19.95 13.87
N VAL A 270 -23.40 -18.86 14.63
CA VAL A 270 -22.22 -18.10 15.07
C VAL A 270 -21.33 -18.93 15.99
N SER A 271 -20.05 -19.05 15.63
CA SER A 271 -19.03 -19.65 16.48
C SER A 271 -18.19 -18.58 17.18
N GLY A 272 -18.08 -18.65 18.51
CA GLY A 272 -17.28 -17.71 19.29
C GLY A 272 -17.78 -16.26 19.17
N LYS A 273 -16.88 -15.34 18.84
CA LYS A 273 -17.14 -13.90 18.69
C LYS A 273 -17.53 -13.46 17.27
N GLY A 274 -17.44 -14.30 16.26
CA GLY A 274 -17.77 -13.87 14.89
C GLY A 274 -16.94 -14.49 13.78
N ALA A 275 -17.32 -14.15 12.55
CA ALA A 275 -16.73 -14.66 11.31
C ALA A 275 -16.71 -13.56 10.22
N VAL A 276 -15.83 -13.71 9.23
CA VAL A 276 -15.79 -12.82 8.06
C VAL A 276 -15.79 -13.68 6.81
N PHE A 277 -16.87 -13.62 6.05
CA PHE A 277 -17.05 -14.36 4.82
C PHE A 277 -16.85 -13.47 3.60
N GLU A 278 -16.08 -13.96 2.63
CA GLU A 278 -15.94 -13.38 1.30
C GLU A 278 -16.69 -14.23 0.27
N GLY A 279 -17.37 -13.59 -0.68
CA GLY A 279 -18.06 -14.29 -1.77
C GLY A 279 -17.06 -14.90 -2.76
N LEU A 280 -17.12 -16.21 -2.98
CA LEU A 280 -16.28 -16.90 -3.95
C LEU A 280 -17.00 -17.07 -5.30
N TRP A 281 -16.28 -16.76 -6.37
CA TRP A 281 -16.82 -16.66 -7.72
C TRP A 281 -15.90 -17.33 -8.73
N LYS A 282 -16.43 -18.31 -9.45
CA LYS A 282 -15.90 -18.73 -10.75
C LYS A 282 -16.39 -17.73 -11.80
N ASN A 283 -15.51 -17.32 -12.69
CA ASN A 283 -15.88 -16.64 -13.92
C ASN A 283 -15.01 -17.17 -15.05
N LEU A 284 -15.60 -17.37 -16.23
CA LEU A 284 -14.84 -17.63 -17.43
C LEU A 284 -15.47 -16.92 -18.62
N THR A 285 -14.66 -16.17 -19.37
CA THR A 285 -15.08 -15.52 -20.61
C THR A 285 -14.12 -15.88 -21.75
N PHE A 286 -14.62 -15.82 -22.99
CA PHE A 286 -13.80 -16.00 -24.20
C PHE A 286 -13.34 -14.63 -24.68
N ASP A 287 -12.05 -14.34 -24.58
CA ASP A 287 -11.47 -13.06 -25.04
C ASP A 287 -11.47 -12.97 -26.58
N ALA A 288 -11.23 -14.11 -27.25
CA ALA A 288 -11.20 -14.20 -28.71
C ALA A 288 -11.26 -15.65 -29.20
N PHE A 289 -11.71 -15.82 -30.45
CA PHE A 289 -11.43 -16.99 -31.28
C PHE A 289 -10.44 -16.60 -32.37
N ASN A 290 -9.74 -17.57 -32.97
CA ASN A 290 -9.02 -17.35 -34.22
C ASN A 290 -8.83 -18.67 -34.99
N THR A 291 -8.74 -18.61 -36.31
CA THR A 291 -8.19 -19.73 -37.08
C THR A 291 -6.71 -19.50 -37.36
N ILE A 292 -5.91 -20.57 -37.45
CA ILE A 292 -4.44 -20.43 -37.49
C ILE A 292 -3.94 -19.81 -38.81
N TYR A 293 -4.65 -20.01 -39.92
CA TYR A 293 -4.19 -19.60 -41.27
C TYR A 293 -5.21 -18.79 -42.09
N TYR A 294 -6.46 -18.66 -41.64
CA TYR A 294 -7.54 -18.08 -42.43
C TYR A 294 -8.27 -16.95 -41.67
N GLY A 295 -8.72 -15.94 -42.43
CA GLY A 295 -9.60 -14.90 -41.91
C GLY A 295 -11.01 -15.42 -41.68
N PHE A 296 -11.73 -14.82 -40.72
CA PHE A 296 -13.10 -15.20 -40.36
C PHE A 296 -14.10 -15.10 -41.53
N ASP A 297 -13.77 -14.27 -42.50
CA ASP A 297 -14.56 -13.91 -43.67
C ASP A 297 -14.26 -14.77 -44.92
N ARG A 298 -13.29 -15.71 -44.83
CA ARG A 298 -12.70 -16.36 -46.01
C ARG A 298 -12.24 -17.80 -45.77
N LEU A 299 -13.02 -18.60 -45.03
CA LEU A 299 -12.67 -20.00 -44.78
C LEU A 299 -12.71 -20.83 -46.09
N PRO A 300 -11.69 -21.64 -46.39
CA PRO A 300 -11.67 -22.51 -47.57
C PRO A 300 -12.50 -23.78 -47.37
N VAL A 301 -13.06 -24.29 -48.47
CA VAL A 301 -13.63 -25.65 -48.54
C VAL A 301 -12.54 -26.70 -48.76
N LYS A 302 -12.87 -27.99 -48.59
CA LYS A 302 -11.99 -29.16 -48.88
C LYS A 302 -10.63 -29.14 -48.14
N THR A 303 -10.48 -28.33 -47.10
CA THR A 303 -9.22 -28.08 -46.40
C THR A 303 -9.43 -28.20 -44.91
N GLN A 304 -8.48 -28.79 -44.18
CA GLN A 304 -8.51 -28.84 -42.71
C GLN A 304 -8.24 -27.45 -42.14
N ILE A 305 -9.13 -26.98 -41.28
CA ILE A 305 -9.05 -25.69 -40.60
C ILE A 305 -8.74 -25.95 -39.12
N GLY A 306 -7.75 -25.24 -38.59
CA GLY A 306 -7.43 -25.23 -37.15
C GLY A 306 -8.01 -24.00 -36.49
N MET A 307 -8.80 -24.18 -35.43
CA MET A 307 -9.33 -23.10 -34.61
C MET A 307 -8.78 -23.15 -33.17
N GLY A 308 -8.29 -22.01 -32.70
CA GLY A 308 -7.94 -21.78 -31.30
C GLY A 308 -8.77 -20.65 -30.67
N PHE A 309 -8.55 -20.43 -29.38
CA PHE A 309 -9.25 -19.43 -28.58
C PHE A 309 -8.36 -18.89 -27.45
N SER A 310 -8.69 -17.70 -26.97
CA SER A 310 -8.21 -17.13 -25.72
C SER A 310 -9.37 -16.97 -24.76
N ILE A 311 -9.11 -17.21 -23.49
CA ILE A 311 -10.06 -17.16 -22.38
C ILE A 311 -9.44 -16.44 -21.19
N SER A 312 -10.28 -15.79 -20.39
CA SER A 312 -9.90 -15.19 -19.10
C SER A 312 -10.78 -15.69 -17.97
N ASN A 313 -10.17 -15.87 -16.79
CA ASN A 313 -10.86 -16.06 -15.53
C ASN A 313 -10.83 -14.74 -14.75
N GLN A 314 -11.96 -14.05 -14.71
CA GLN A 314 -12.13 -12.77 -13.99
C GLN A 314 -12.67 -12.98 -12.56
N GLY A 315 -12.80 -14.24 -12.12
CA GLY A 315 -13.27 -14.62 -10.80
C GLY A 315 -12.13 -14.58 -9.78
N ASN A 316 -12.46 -14.90 -8.53
CA ASN A 316 -11.49 -14.90 -7.42
C ASN A 316 -11.05 -16.31 -7.00
N VAL A 317 -11.57 -17.37 -7.63
CA VAL A 317 -11.08 -18.75 -7.49
C VAL A 317 -10.39 -19.26 -8.77
N PRO A 318 -9.37 -20.13 -8.67
CA PRO A 318 -8.82 -20.83 -9.82
C PRO A 318 -9.84 -21.85 -10.38
N LEU A 319 -9.76 -22.13 -11.68
CA LEU A 319 -10.53 -23.16 -12.36
C LEU A 319 -9.63 -24.32 -12.76
N SER A 320 -10.01 -25.54 -12.40
CA SER A 320 -9.22 -26.76 -12.64
C SER A 320 -9.86 -27.69 -13.67
N GLY A 321 -9.04 -28.52 -14.31
CA GLY A 321 -9.52 -29.63 -15.15
C GLY A 321 -10.33 -29.20 -16.37
N LEU A 322 -10.12 -27.98 -16.85
CA LEU A 322 -10.91 -27.38 -17.93
C LEU A 322 -10.86 -28.24 -19.21
N LYS A 323 -12.00 -28.42 -19.86
CA LYS A 323 -12.11 -29.10 -21.17
C LYS A 323 -12.97 -28.27 -22.09
N ALA A 324 -12.52 -28.07 -23.33
CA ALA A 324 -13.27 -27.34 -24.34
C ALA A 324 -13.86 -28.30 -25.37
N THR A 325 -15.10 -28.08 -25.77
CA THR A 325 -15.78 -28.80 -26.86
C THR A 325 -16.26 -27.83 -27.94
N LEU A 326 -16.32 -28.31 -29.18
CA LEU A 326 -16.78 -27.59 -30.36
C LEU A 326 -17.98 -28.30 -30.97
N ALA A 327 -19.08 -27.56 -31.20
CA ALA A 327 -20.26 -28.07 -31.88
C ALA A 327 -20.73 -27.13 -33.00
N THR A 328 -21.39 -27.68 -34.02
CA THR A 328 -22.16 -26.94 -35.03
C THR A 328 -23.28 -27.82 -35.56
N ASP A 329 -24.44 -27.23 -35.83
CA ASP A 329 -25.57 -27.89 -36.51
C ASP A 329 -25.46 -27.77 -38.05
N SER A 330 -24.37 -27.20 -38.56
CA SER A 330 -24.19 -27.00 -40.00
C SER A 330 -23.96 -28.34 -40.72
N PRO A 331 -24.82 -28.72 -41.69
CA PRO A 331 -24.67 -29.97 -42.45
C PRO A 331 -23.48 -29.96 -43.43
N HIS A 332 -22.72 -28.86 -43.45
CA HIS A 332 -21.58 -28.59 -44.33
C HIS A 332 -20.22 -28.80 -43.65
N VAL A 333 -20.20 -29.22 -42.38
CA VAL A 333 -18.99 -29.30 -41.56
C VAL A 333 -18.78 -30.71 -41.05
N SER A 334 -17.60 -31.25 -41.35
CA SER A 334 -17.08 -32.45 -40.69
C SER A 334 -16.07 -32.03 -39.62
N ILE A 335 -16.41 -32.21 -38.33
CA ILE A 335 -15.47 -31.99 -37.23
C ILE A 335 -14.54 -33.21 -37.12
N LEU A 336 -13.23 -32.95 -37.03
CA LEU A 336 -12.16 -33.95 -36.93
C LEU A 336 -11.53 -34.01 -35.53
N GLN A 337 -11.53 -32.89 -34.82
CA GLN A 337 -11.13 -32.78 -33.40
C GLN A 337 -12.10 -31.79 -32.75
N ASP A 338 -13.05 -32.32 -31.99
CA ASP A 338 -14.12 -31.58 -31.30
C ASP A 338 -13.78 -31.21 -29.86
N THR A 339 -12.83 -31.91 -29.24
CA THR A 339 -12.53 -31.83 -27.81
C THR A 339 -11.06 -31.43 -27.57
N LEU A 340 -10.80 -30.57 -26.61
CA LEU A 340 -9.45 -30.14 -26.22
C LEU A 340 -9.30 -30.10 -24.70
N ASP A 341 -8.18 -30.61 -24.18
CA ASP A 341 -7.80 -30.37 -22.79
C ASP A 341 -7.31 -28.93 -22.63
N VAL A 342 -7.85 -28.22 -21.65
CA VAL A 342 -7.47 -26.87 -21.27
C VAL A 342 -6.83 -26.92 -19.89
N ARG A 343 -5.60 -26.40 -19.77
CA ARG A 343 -4.89 -26.40 -18.48
C ARG A 343 -5.56 -25.44 -17.49
N ASP A 344 -5.45 -25.74 -16.19
CA ASP A 344 -6.00 -24.97 -15.07
C ASP A 344 -5.75 -23.45 -15.15
N MET A 345 -6.81 -22.66 -15.02
CA MET A 345 -6.78 -21.20 -15.13
C MET A 345 -6.78 -20.54 -13.73
N PRO A 346 -5.68 -19.90 -13.29
CA PRO A 346 -5.70 -19.13 -12.06
C PRO A 346 -6.65 -17.93 -12.16
N ALA A 347 -7.15 -17.46 -11.02
CA ALA A 347 -7.93 -16.22 -10.92
C ALA A 347 -7.15 -14.99 -11.47
N GLY A 348 -7.85 -14.07 -12.13
CA GLY A 348 -7.29 -12.83 -12.68
C GLY A 348 -6.35 -13.00 -13.87
N MET A 349 -6.46 -14.09 -14.63
CA MET A 349 -5.50 -14.46 -15.68
C MET A 349 -6.15 -14.81 -17.02
N HIS A 350 -5.38 -14.64 -18.10
CA HIS A 350 -5.69 -15.06 -19.47
C HIS A 350 -4.89 -16.29 -19.89
N ARG A 351 -5.41 -17.07 -20.85
CA ARG A 351 -4.67 -18.15 -21.52
C ARG A 351 -5.26 -18.47 -22.89
N THR A 352 -4.41 -18.84 -23.85
CA THR A 352 -4.86 -19.49 -25.09
C THR A 352 -4.89 -21.01 -24.96
N ASN A 353 -5.75 -21.69 -25.72
CA ASN A 353 -5.79 -23.15 -25.82
C ASN A 353 -4.41 -23.81 -26.05
N ASN A 354 -3.49 -23.15 -26.77
CA ASN A 354 -2.14 -23.64 -27.03
C ASN A 354 -1.10 -23.26 -25.94
N SER A 355 -1.38 -22.27 -25.09
CA SER A 355 -0.41 -21.74 -24.12
C SER A 355 -0.14 -22.72 -22.97
N ARG A 356 1.14 -22.92 -22.63
CA ARG A 356 1.55 -23.71 -21.45
C ARG A 356 1.29 -22.97 -20.13
N TYR A 357 1.41 -21.65 -20.13
CA TYR A 357 1.30 -20.78 -18.96
C TYR A 357 0.13 -19.80 -19.14
N ALA A 358 -0.41 -19.28 -18.04
CA ALA A 358 -1.35 -18.16 -18.07
C ALA A 358 -0.60 -16.83 -17.93
N THR A 359 -1.23 -15.73 -18.35
CA THR A 359 -0.63 -14.39 -18.42
C THR A 359 -1.61 -13.32 -17.94
N ASN A 360 -1.09 -12.22 -17.37
CA ASN A 360 -1.90 -11.09 -16.90
C ASN A 360 -2.61 -10.31 -18.03
N THR A 361 -2.28 -10.60 -19.29
CA THR A 361 -2.89 -9.98 -20.48
C THR A 361 -3.22 -11.06 -21.51
N GLN A 362 -4.18 -10.79 -22.39
CA GLN A 362 -4.50 -11.64 -23.53
C GLN A 362 -3.25 -11.89 -24.39
N SER A 363 -3.02 -13.15 -24.76
CA SER A 363 -1.93 -13.58 -25.64
C SER A 363 -2.45 -13.89 -27.04
N THR A 364 -1.60 -13.72 -28.07
CA THR A 364 -1.95 -14.07 -29.46
C THR A 364 -2.20 -15.57 -29.61
N ILE A 365 -3.38 -15.95 -30.10
CA ILE A 365 -3.72 -17.31 -30.47
C ILE A 365 -2.82 -17.74 -31.64
N SER A 366 -1.92 -18.68 -31.36
CA SER A 366 -0.94 -19.20 -32.33
C SER A 366 -0.59 -20.66 -32.01
N GLY A 367 -0.03 -21.36 -32.98
CA GLY A 367 0.32 -22.78 -32.86
C GLY A 367 -0.85 -23.73 -33.16
N GLU A 368 -0.48 -24.95 -33.55
CA GLU A 368 -1.38 -25.96 -34.13
C GLU A 368 -1.69 -27.14 -33.21
N ALA A 369 -0.99 -27.25 -32.08
CA ALA A 369 -0.88 -28.49 -31.31
C ALA A 369 -2.13 -28.84 -30.50
N ASN A 370 -2.91 -27.85 -30.05
CA ASN A 370 -4.10 -28.06 -29.22
C ASN A 370 -5.29 -27.26 -29.76
N THR A 371 -5.53 -27.29 -31.07
CA THR A 371 -6.62 -26.56 -31.76
C THR A 371 -7.72 -27.51 -32.22
N PHE A 372 -8.97 -27.07 -32.19
CA PHE A 372 -10.07 -27.80 -32.82
C PHE A 372 -9.81 -27.94 -34.32
N ARG A 373 -10.26 -29.04 -34.92
CA ARG A 373 -10.07 -29.34 -36.34
C ARG A 373 -11.39 -29.66 -37.01
N PHE A 374 -11.64 -29.05 -38.16
CA PHE A 374 -12.81 -29.35 -38.99
C PHE A 374 -12.50 -29.11 -40.48
N VAL A 375 -13.37 -29.63 -41.35
CA VAL A 375 -13.36 -29.42 -42.80
C VAL A 375 -14.73 -28.91 -43.22
N ILE A 376 -14.76 -27.98 -44.17
CA ILE A 376 -15.99 -27.49 -44.80
C ILE A 376 -16.15 -28.18 -46.16
N ASP A 377 -17.35 -28.66 -46.47
CA ASP A 377 -17.66 -29.40 -47.68
C ASP A 377 -17.44 -28.60 -48.96
N ALA A 378 -17.12 -29.34 -50.03
CA ALA A 378 -16.80 -28.78 -51.34
C ALA A 378 -17.92 -27.93 -51.96
N GLU A 379 -19.17 -28.35 -51.73
CA GLU A 379 -20.36 -27.81 -52.37
C GLU A 379 -20.99 -26.69 -51.54
N THR A 380 -20.38 -26.32 -50.41
CA THR A 380 -20.84 -25.21 -49.56
C THR A 380 -20.65 -23.88 -50.29
N PRO A 381 -21.73 -23.10 -50.53
CA PRO A 381 -21.63 -21.84 -51.26
C PRO A 381 -20.71 -20.82 -50.55
N GLY A 382 -19.91 -20.09 -51.33
CA GLY A 382 -19.20 -18.92 -50.82
C GLY A 382 -20.17 -17.90 -50.22
N GLY A 383 -19.78 -17.25 -49.13
CA GLY A 383 -20.65 -16.39 -48.32
C GLY A 383 -21.55 -17.13 -47.32
N THR A 384 -21.55 -18.48 -47.29
CA THR A 384 -22.26 -19.24 -46.26
C THR A 384 -21.72 -18.90 -44.87
N LYS A 385 -22.61 -18.53 -43.96
CA LYS A 385 -22.29 -18.31 -42.54
C LYS A 385 -22.47 -19.59 -41.75
N ILE A 386 -21.42 -20.03 -41.09
CA ILE A 386 -21.39 -21.27 -40.31
C ILE A 386 -21.24 -20.89 -38.82
N PRO A 387 -22.28 -21.08 -37.99
CA PRO A 387 -22.21 -20.88 -36.55
C PRO A 387 -21.55 -22.09 -35.87
N PHE A 388 -20.73 -21.82 -34.88
CA PHE A 388 -20.19 -22.81 -33.96
C PHE A 388 -20.46 -22.38 -32.52
N VAL A 389 -20.63 -23.35 -31.64
CA VAL A 389 -20.64 -23.18 -30.19
C VAL A 389 -19.36 -23.77 -29.65
N VAL A 390 -18.61 -22.99 -28.86
CA VAL A 390 -17.51 -23.49 -28.04
C VAL A 390 -17.96 -23.48 -26.59
N THR A 391 -17.92 -24.64 -25.96
CA THR A 391 -18.25 -24.80 -24.53
C THR A 391 -16.98 -25.19 -23.79
N ILE A 392 -16.72 -24.58 -22.63
CA ILE A 392 -15.71 -25.05 -21.69
C ILE A 392 -16.41 -25.54 -20.43
N THR A 393 -15.98 -26.69 -19.93
CA THR A 393 -16.47 -27.30 -18.68
C THR A 393 -15.29 -27.49 -17.72
N ASP A 394 -15.48 -27.24 -16.41
CA ASP A 394 -14.46 -27.47 -15.39
C ASP A 394 -14.56 -28.86 -14.70
N SER A 395 -13.67 -29.11 -13.74
CA SER A 395 -13.64 -30.36 -12.95
C SER A 395 -14.92 -30.66 -12.18
N ASP A 396 -15.74 -29.63 -11.92
CA ASP A 396 -16.89 -29.71 -11.03
C ASP A 396 -18.20 -29.77 -11.85
N GLY A 397 -18.09 -29.73 -13.19
CA GLY A 397 -19.19 -29.80 -14.16
C GLY A 397 -19.72 -28.44 -14.60
N GLU A 398 -19.22 -27.34 -14.04
CA GLU A 398 -19.65 -26.00 -14.41
C GLU A 398 -19.20 -25.64 -15.83
N SER A 399 -20.08 -25.00 -16.59
CA SER A 399 -19.89 -24.83 -18.04
C SER A 399 -20.17 -23.42 -18.54
N TRP A 400 -19.33 -22.95 -19.46
CA TRP A 400 -19.38 -21.65 -20.12
C TRP A 400 -19.38 -21.82 -21.63
N ALA A 401 -20.38 -21.27 -22.32
CA ALA A 401 -20.50 -21.38 -23.78
C ALA A 401 -20.38 -20.01 -24.44
N SER A 402 -19.79 -19.97 -25.64
CA SER A 402 -19.76 -18.81 -26.51
C SER A 402 -19.93 -19.20 -27.97
N GLN A 403 -20.51 -18.30 -28.76
CA GLN A 403 -20.79 -18.52 -30.18
C GLN A 403 -19.76 -17.79 -31.05
N VAL A 404 -19.34 -18.45 -32.12
CA VAL A 404 -18.49 -17.88 -33.16
C VAL A 404 -19.05 -18.20 -34.54
N VAL A 405 -19.06 -17.23 -35.44
CA VAL A 405 -19.57 -17.40 -36.80
C VAL A 405 -18.45 -17.14 -37.80
N PHE A 406 -18.23 -18.11 -38.67
CA PHE A 406 -17.29 -17.99 -39.79
C PHE A 406 -18.03 -17.90 -41.12
N THR A 407 -17.39 -17.32 -42.13
CA THR A 407 -17.92 -17.21 -43.49
C THR A 407 -17.03 -17.97 -44.46
N VAL A 408 -17.65 -18.78 -45.33
CA VAL A 408 -16.98 -19.50 -46.43
C VAL A 408 -16.55 -18.50 -47.50
N LYS A 409 -15.36 -18.69 -48.06
CA LYS A 409 -14.80 -17.85 -49.13
C LYS A 409 -15.60 -17.91 -50.43
#